data_AF-A0A440Y3X2-F1
#
_entry.id   AF-A0A440Y3X2-F1
#
_cell.length_a   1.000
_cell.length_b   1.000
_cell.length_c   1.000
_cell.angle_alpha   90.00
_cell.angle_beta   90.00
_cell.angle_gamma   90.00
#
_symmetry.space_group_name_H-M   'P 1'
#
loop_
_entity.id
_entity.type
_entity.pdbx_description
1 polymer ?
#
loop_
_entity_poly.entity_id
_entity_poly.type
_entity_poly.pdbx_seq_one_letter_code
_entity_poly.pdbx_strand_id
1 'polypeptide(L)' 'MNAHTPTVTVGELPASKKVHKPGQLHPELRVPMREISVHPSAGEPPVTVYD' A
#
# COMPACT_ATOMS: atom_id res chain seq x y z
N MET A 1 -15.86 31.89 -11.57
CA MET A 1 -15.70 30.96 -10.42
C MET A 1 -14.24 30.54 -10.37
N ASN A 2 -13.50 30.94 -9.33
CA ASN A 2 -12.13 30.48 -9.15
C ASN A 2 -12.19 29.17 -8.34
N ALA A 3 -12.02 28.03 -9.00
CA ALA A 3 -11.94 26.74 -8.33
C ALA A 3 -10.56 26.62 -7.65
N HIS A 4 -10.54 26.56 -6.33
CA HIS A 4 -9.34 26.24 -5.56
C HIS A 4 -9.26 24.73 -5.36
N THR A 5 -8.20 24.09 -5.83
CA THR A 5 -7.94 22.67 -5.57
C THR A 5 -7.53 22.49 -4.11
N PRO A 6 -8.26 21.69 -3.30
CA PRO A 6 -7.88 21.45 -1.92
C PRO A 6 -6.55 20.69 -1.86
N THR A 7 -5.69 21.08 -0.93
CA THR A 7 -4.50 20.29 -0.61
C THR A 7 -4.92 19.10 0.27
N VAL A 8 -4.66 17.89 -0.21
CA VAL A 8 -4.96 16.64 0.49
C VAL A 8 -3.66 15.96 0.93
N THR A 9 -3.74 15.18 2.01
CA THR A 9 -2.61 14.34 2.44
C THR A 9 -2.36 13.25 1.40
N VAL A 10 -1.10 13.12 0.97
CA VAL A 10 -0.64 12.11 0.02
C VAL A 10 0.63 11.47 0.54
N GLY A 11 1.00 10.30 0.01
CA GLY A 11 2.19 9.55 0.42
C GLY A 11 1.86 8.27 1.18
N GLU A 12 2.90 7.53 1.56
CA GLU A 12 2.75 6.26 2.27
C GLU A 12 2.22 6.47 3.70
N LEU A 13 1.38 5.53 4.17
CA LEU A 13 0.97 5.49 5.57
C LEU A 13 2.18 5.07 6.45
N PRO A 14 2.35 5.65 7.65
CA PRO A 14 3.49 5.35 8.51
C PRO A 14 3.74 3.86 8.73
N ALA A 15 5.02 3.46 8.70
CA ALA A 15 5.50 2.08 8.90
C ALA A 15 4.95 1.04 7.89
N SER A 16 4.34 1.49 6.80
CA SER A 16 3.79 0.63 5.76
C SER A 16 4.23 1.06 4.38
N LYS A 17 4.15 0.13 3.43
CA LYS A 17 4.46 0.37 2.02
C LYS A 17 3.34 -0.15 1.14
N LYS A 18 3.08 0.52 0.03
CA LYS A 18 2.17 0.03 -1.01
C LYS A 18 2.86 -1.06 -1.84
N VAL A 19 2.19 -2.18 -2.06
CA VAL A 19 2.66 -3.27 -2.91
C VAL A 19 1.59 -3.64 -3.92
N HIS A 20 2.01 -4.25 -5.03
CA HIS A 20 1.08 -4.75 -6.04
C HIS A 20 1.25 -6.25 -6.21
N LYS A 21 0.15 -7.00 -6.07
CA LYS A 21 0.13 -8.45 -6.34
C LYS A 21 -0.36 -8.70 -7.78
N PRO A 22 0.25 -9.64 -8.53
CA PRO A 22 -0.20 -9.97 -9.88
C PRO A 22 -1.50 -10.79 -9.84
N GLY A 23 -2.33 -10.65 -10.88
CA GLY A 23 -3.46 -11.55 -11.09
C GLY A 23 -3.02 -12.94 -11.54
N GLN A 24 -3.84 -13.96 -11.29
CA GLN A 24 -3.57 -15.34 -11.75
C GLN A 24 -4.02 -15.56 -13.20
N LEU A 25 -5.26 -15.20 -13.52
CA LEU A 25 -5.80 -15.31 -14.89
C LEU A 25 -5.33 -14.18 -15.81
N HIS A 26 -5.09 -13.00 -15.21
CA HIS A 26 -4.70 -11.77 -15.88
C HIS A 26 -3.41 -11.22 -15.23
N PRO A 27 -2.22 -11.70 -15.65
CA PRO A 27 -0.93 -11.35 -15.03
C PRO A 27 -0.55 -9.86 -15.13
N GLU A 28 -1.19 -9.13 -16.02
CA GLU A 28 -1.08 -7.68 -16.20
C GLU A 28 -1.70 -6.89 -15.04
N LEU A 29 -2.65 -7.49 -14.31
CA LEU A 29 -3.28 -6.83 -13.17
C LEU A 29 -2.25 -6.57 -12.07
N ARG A 30 -2.43 -5.42 -11.41
CA ARG A 30 -1.62 -4.95 -10.29
C ARG A 30 -2.56 -4.63 -9.14
N VAL A 31 -2.93 -5.65 -8.36
CA VAL A 31 -3.89 -5.50 -7.26
C VAL A 31 -3.19 -4.77 -6.10
N PRO A 32 -3.69 -3.59 -5.68
CA PRO A 32 -3.07 -2.82 -4.62
C PRO A 32 -3.29 -3.50 -3.27
N MET A 33 -2.20 -3.69 -2.54
CA MET A 33 -2.19 -4.18 -1.16
C MET A 33 -1.20 -3.33 -0.36
N ARG A 34 -1.25 -3.44 0.95
CA ARG A 34 -0.34 -2.74 1.86
C ARG A 34 0.40 -3.75 2.72
N GLU A 35 1.71 -3.57 2.86
CA GLU A 35 2.54 -4.40 3.75
C GLU A 35 3.01 -3.57 4.94
N ILE A 36 2.82 -4.10 6.15
CA ILE A 36 3.27 -3.50 7.41
C ILE A 36 4.45 -4.32 7.93
N SER A 37 5.60 -3.66 8.08
CA SER A 37 6.79 -4.29 8.66
C SER A 37 6.60 -4.48 10.16
N VAL A 38 6.82 -5.69 10.65
CA VAL A 38 6.91 -5.98 12.08
C VAL A 38 8.32 -5.72 12.60
N HIS A 39 8.49 -5.69 13.92
CA HIS A 39 9.81 -5.54 14.50
C HIS A 39 10.71 -6.75 14.15
N PRO A 40 11.99 -6.56 13.79
CA PRO A 40 12.86 -7.67 13.37
C PRO A 40 12.99 -8.81 14.39
N SER A 41 12.88 -8.51 15.70
CA SER A 41 12.93 -9.53 16.75
C SER A 41 11.71 -10.46 16.78
N ALA A 42 10.62 -10.12 16.10
CA ALA A 42 9.44 -10.99 16.00
C ALA A 42 9.70 -12.20 15.10
N GLY A 43 10.63 -12.09 14.13
CA GLY A 43 10.94 -13.18 13.20
C GLY A 43 9.79 -13.53 12.23
N GLU A 44 8.76 -12.69 12.15
CA GLU A 44 7.59 -12.87 11.30
C GLU A 44 7.71 -12.08 9.98
N PRO A 45 7.09 -12.56 8.89
CA PRO A 45 7.01 -11.79 7.65
C PRO A 45 6.13 -10.54 7.81
N PRO A 46 6.27 -9.53 6.93
CA PRO A 46 5.38 -8.37 6.92
C PRO A 46 3.91 -8.76 6.77
N VAL A 47 3.03 -8.09 7.51
CA VAL A 47 1.58 -8.34 7.45
C VAL A 47 1.02 -7.68 6.20
N THR A 48 0.42 -8.47 5.31
CA THR A 48 -0.30 -7.96 4.13
C THR A 48 -1.74 -7.63 4.50
N VAL A 49 -2.15 -6.39 4.28
CA VAL A 49 -3.51 -5.89 4.51
C VAL A 49 -4.06 -5.23 3.25
N TYR A 50 -5.37 -4.98 3.23
CA TYR A 50 -5.99 -4.15 2.19
C TYR A 50 -5.45 -2.72 2.26
N ASP A 51 -5.14 -2.14 1.10
CA ASP A 51 -4.70 -0.75 0.95
C ASP A 51 -5.89 0.17 0.69
#